data_AF-A0A2V9LN05-F1
#
_entry.id   AF-A0A2V9LN05-F1
#
_cell.length_a   1.000
_cell.length_b   1.000
_cell.length_c   1.000
_cell.angle_alpha   90.00
_cell.angle_beta   90.00
_cell.angle_gamma   90.00
#
_symmetry.space_group_name_H-M   'P 1'
#
loop_
_entity.id
_entity.type
_entity.pdbx_description
1 polymer ?
#
loop_
_entity_poly.entity_id
_entity_poly.type
_entity_poly.pdbx_seq_one_letter_code
_entity_poly.pdbx_strand_id
1 'polypeptide(L)'
;MGIFSRRKGEDVQARPEAVSAPPKPVASQPREADAVYQNGRIVARVIGAQVDAEAKELRFAEVHNSDELVLPDECEFQRYRIMVQRIAHATKVDKGALHKGRVLRDVVAEILGYREQ
;
A
#
# COMPACT_ATOMS: atom_id res chain seq x y z
N MET A 1 67.21 4.88 34.31
CA MET A 1 65.89 4.70 34.96
C MET A 1 64.82 5.02 33.93
N GLY A 2 64.09 4.00 33.45
CA GLY A 2 63.06 4.19 32.45
C GLY A 2 61.66 4.44 33.03
N ILE A 3 60.78 4.81 32.11
CA ILE A 3 59.38 4.37 31.92
C ILE A 3 58.25 4.88 32.84
N PHE A 4 57.14 5.14 32.12
CA PHE A 4 55.71 5.27 32.47
C PHE A 4 55.20 6.69 32.77
N SER A 5 54.30 7.30 31.98
CA SER A 5 53.10 6.88 31.21
C SER A 5 51.82 7.40 31.87
N ARG A 6 51.12 8.19 31.06
CA ARG A 6 49.67 8.19 30.81
C ARG A 6 48.68 8.69 31.87
N ARG A 7 47.69 9.37 31.27
CA ARG A 7 46.53 10.07 31.83
C ARG A 7 45.65 9.16 32.68
N LYS A 8 45.19 9.75 33.78
CA LYS A 8 44.10 9.30 34.67
C LYS A 8 42.83 9.02 33.85
N GLY A 9 42.29 7.82 33.99
CA GLY A 9 40.98 7.40 33.48
C GLY A 9 40.07 7.02 34.64
N GLU A 10 38.78 7.37 34.53
CA GLU A 10 37.59 6.98 35.31
C GLU A 10 36.43 7.79 34.70
N ASP A 11 35.20 7.34 34.41
CA ASP A 11 34.54 6.04 34.49
C ASP A 11 33.38 6.00 33.46
N VAL A 12 33.03 4.76 33.13
CA VAL A 12 31.91 4.17 32.40
C VAL A 12 30.58 4.93 32.36
N GLN A 13 30.00 5.09 31.15
CA GLN A 13 28.70 4.46 30.84
C GLN A 13 28.49 4.32 29.33
N ALA A 14 29.19 3.35 28.73
CA ALA A 14 28.78 2.79 27.45
C ALA A 14 27.45 2.06 27.67
N ARG A 15 26.35 2.68 27.25
CA ARG A 15 25.04 2.02 27.15
C ARG A 15 25.22 0.80 26.21
N PRO A 16 24.72 -0.38 26.59
CA PRO A 16 24.70 -1.49 25.67
C PRO A 16 23.70 -1.20 24.55
N GLU A 17 24.06 -1.62 23.34
CA GLU A 17 23.13 -2.01 22.28
C GLU A 17 22.11 -0.96 21.82
N ALA A 18 22.55 -0.11 20.89
CA ALA A 18 21.77 0.00 19.67
C ALA A 18 22.46 -0.92 18.67
N VAL A 19 22.06 -2.20 18.66
CA VAL A 19 22.25 -3.06 17.50
C VAL A 19 21.70 -2.24 16.34
N SER A 20 22.60 -1.74 15.47
CA SER A 20 22.22 -1.32 14.13
C SER A 20 21.59 -2.55 13.52
N ALA A 21 20.27 -2.64 13.62
CA ALA A 21 19.52 -3.66 12.94
C ALA A 21 20.01 -3.60 11.48
N PRO A 22 20.39 -4.73 10.87
CA PRO A 22 20.55 -4.74 9.43
C PRO A 22 19.27 -4.14 8.85
N PRO A 23 19.31 -3.34 7.76
CA PRO A 23 18.08 -2.95 7.10
C PRO A 23 17.37 -4.28 6.84
N LYS A 24 16.28 -4.52 7.55
CA LYS A 24 15.44 -5.68 7.30
C LYS A 24 15.25 -5.62 5.79
N PRO A 25 15.51 -6.70 5.04
CA PRO A 25 15.11 -6.71 3.65
C PRO A 25 13.70 -6.19 3.66
N VAL A 26 13.40 -5.18 2.84
CA VAL A 26 12.05 -4.64 2.68
C VAL A 26 11.22 -5.80 2.16
N ALA A 27 10.86 -6.68 3.08
CA ALA A 27 10.13 -7.89 2.85
C ALA A 27 8.85 -7.34 2.31
N SER A 28 8.67 -7.56 1.00
CA SER A 28 7.52 -7.20 0.20
C SER A 28 6.32 -7.19 1.12
N GLN A 29 5.93 -6.00 1.59
CA GLN A 29 4.81 -5.91 2.52
C GLN A 29 3.68 -6.66 1.82
N PRO A 30 3.05 -7.65 2.47
CA PRO A 30 1.98 -8.40 1.84
C PRO A 30 0.99 -7.35 1.36
N ARG A 31 0.87 -7.20 0.02
CA ARG A 31 -0.01 -6.19 -0.57
C ARG A 31 -1.37 -6.40 0.07
N GLU A 32 -1.95 -5.31 0.57
CA GLU A 32 -3.21 -5.41 1.30
C GLU A 32 -4.24 -6.04 0.37
N ALA A 33 -4.92 -7.09 0.85
CA ALA A 33 -5.89 -7.83 0.05
C ALA A 33 -7.03 -6.95 -0.45
N ASP A 34 -7.27 -5.84 0.24
CA ASP A 34 -8.33 -4.88 0.01
C ASP A 34 -7.81 -3.54 -0.55
N ALA A 35 -6.55 -3.45 -1.00
CA ALA A 35 -6.00 -2.23 -1.57
C ALA A 35 -5.82 -2.31 -3.08
N VAL A 36 -6.16 -1.20 -3.74
CA VAL A 36 -5.88 -0.96 -5.14
C VAL A 36 -4.61 -0.14 -5.23
N TYR A 37 -3.66 -0.63 -6.01
CA TYR A 37 -2.38 0.01 -6.25
C TYR A 37 -2.33 0.58 -7.67
N GLN A 38 -1.76 1.77 -7.83
CA GLN A 38 -1.34 2.30 -9.12
C GLN A 38 0.09 2.80 -8.98
N ASN A 39 0.95 2.51 -9.96
CA ASN A 39 2.36 2.93 -9.93
C ASN A 39 3.10 2.52 -8.62
N GLY A 40 2.70 1.39 -8.02
CA GLY A 40 3.26 0.91 -6.75
C GLY A 40 2.80 1.65 -5.48
N ARG A 41 1.80 2.53 -5.58
CA ARG A 41 1.19 3.24 -4.43
C ARG A 41 -0.26 2.85 -4.26
N ILE A 42 -0.75 2.81 -3.02
CA ILE A 42 -2.17 2.58 -2.74
C ILE A 42 -2.93 3.84 -3.11
N VAL A 43 -3.87 3.71 -4.05
CA VAL A 43 -4.71 4.82 -4.53
C VAL A 43 -6.17 4.65 -4.15
N ALA A 44 -6.56 3.46 -3.71
CA ALA A 44 -7.90 3.20 -3.18
C ALA A 44 -7.91 1.95 -2.30
N ARG A 45 -8.97 1.79 -1.51
CA ARG A 45 -9.26 0.57 -0.75
C ARG A 45 -10.63 0.04 -1.14
N VAL A 46 -10.72 -1.23 -1.50
CA VAL A 46 -11.96 -1.89 -1.92
C VAL A 46 -12.57 -2.67 -0.76
N ILE A 47 -13.88 -2.86 -0.79
CA ILE A 47 -14.64 -3.71 0.13
C ILE A 47 -15.54 -4.57 -0.73
N GLY A 48 -15.65 -5.86 -0.39
CA GLY A 48 -16.49 -6.81 -1.13
C GLY A 48 -16.00 -6.99 -2.56
N ALA A 49 -14.69 -7.20 -2.73
CA ALA A 49 -14.11 -7.54 -4.02
C ALA A 49 -14.54 -8.96 -4.42
N GLN A 50 -15.20 -9.08 -5.57
CA GLN A 50 -15.64 -10.32 -6.17
C GLN A 50 -14.92 -10.51 -7.50
N VAL A 51 -14.21 -11.62 -7.64
CA VAL A 51 -13.45 -11.94 -8.84
C VAL A 51 -14.26 -12.92 -9.68
N ASP A 52 -14.72 -12.47 -10.85
CA ASP A 52 -15.40 -13.30 -11.83
C ASP A 52 -14.37 -13.80 -12.85
N ALA A 53 -13.73 -14.93 -12.55
CA ALA A 53 -12.71 -15.53 -13.43
C ALA A 53 -13.27 -15.98 -14.79
N GLU A 54 -14.56 -16.35 -14.86
CA GLU A 54 -15.25 -16.71 -16.12
C GLU A 54 -15.40 -15.49 -17.04
N ALA A 55 -15.86 -14.36 -16.49
CA ALA A 55 -16.02 -13.11 -17.24
C ALA A 55 -14.71 -12.33 -17.41
N LYS A 56 -13.67 -12.71 -16.64
CA LYS A 56 -12.42 -11.94 -16.48
C LYS A 56 -12.70 -10.52 -15.98
N GLU A 57 -13.64 -10.39 -15.05
CA GLU A 57 -14.02 -9.12 -14.46
C GLU A 57 -13.83 -9.18 -12.93
N LEU A 58 -13.60 -8.02 -12.33
CA LEU A 58 -13.59 -7.80 -10.90
C LEU A 58 -14.68 -6.81 -10.54
N ARG A 59 -15.54 -7.19 -9.62
CA ARG A 59 -16.61 -6.35 -9.11
C ARG A 59 -16.27 -5.94 -7.70
N PHE A 60 -16.33 -4.65 -7.42
CA PHE A 60 -16.13 -4.12 -6.08
C PHE A 60 -17.45 -3.57 -5.57
N ALA A 61 -17.88 -4.06 -4.40
CA ALA A 61 -19.06 -3.53 -3.76
C ALA A 61 -18.87 -2.06 -3.38
N GLU A 62 -17.74 -1.72 -2.72
CA GLU A 62 -17.38 -0.35 -2.38
C GLU A 62 -15.89 -0.10 -2.58
N VAL A 63 -15.52 1.12 -2.97
CA VAL A 63 -14.13 1.58 -3.14
C VAL A 63 -13.97 2.91 -2.42
N HIS A 64 -13.22 2.93 -1.34
CA HIS A 64 -12.92 4.09 -0.52
C HIS A 64 -11.61 4.75 -0.94
N ASN A 65 -11.51 6.05 -0.62
CA ASN A 65 -10.34 6.87 -0.88
C ASN A 65 -9.91 6.88 -2.35
N SER A 66 -10.87 6.74 -3.27
CA SER A 66 -10.62 6.74 -4.71
C SER A 66 -10.36 8.15 -5.28
N ASP A 67 -9.80 9.05 -4.46
CA ASP A 67 -9.51 10.43 -4.86
C ASP A 67 -8.23 10.48 -5.70
N GLU A 68 -7.24 9.69 -5.30
CA GLU A 68 -5.98 9.47 -6.04
C GLU A 68 -6.13 8.42 -7.15
N LEU A 69 -7.29 7.76 -7.24
CA LEU A 69 -7.58 6.78 -8.29
C LEU A 69 -7.77 7.50 -9.62
N VAL A 70 -6.76 7.42 -10.49
CA VAL A 70 -6.83 7.96 -11.84
C VAL A 70 -7.66 7.00 -12.69
N LEU A 71 -8.72 7.53 -13.30
CA LEU A 71 -9.65 6.79 -14.15
C LEU A 71 -9.66 7.42 -15.54
N PRO A 72 -9.70 6.63 -16.63
CA PRO A 72 -9.68 5.17 -16.68
C PRO A 72 -8.24 4.63 -16.81
N ASP A 73 -7.47 4.60 -15.71
CA ASP A 73 -6.09 4.10 -15.73
C ASP A 73 -6.00 2.65 -15.25
N GLU A 74 -4.86 2.01 -15.54
CA GLU A 74 -4.61 0.64 -15.15
C GLU A 74 -4.30 0.57 -13.65
N CYS A 75 -4.98 -0.33 -12.97
CA CYS A 75 -4.85 -0.56 -11.54
C CYS A 75 -4.33 -1.98 -11.27
N GLU A 76 -3.68 -2.14 -10.13
CA GLU A 76 -3.25 -3.43 -9.62
C GLU A 76 -4.08 -3.75 -8.38
N PHE A 77 -4.79 -4.88 -8.39
CA PHE A 77 -5.50 -5.39 -7.24
C PHE A 77 -4.97 -6.78 -6.88
N GLN A 78 -4.38 -6.91 -5.69
CA GLN A 78 -3.69 -8.13 -5.26
C GLN A 78 -2.60 -8.57 -6.27
N ARG A 79 -2.91 -9.58 -7.09
CA ARG A 79 -2.06 -10.13 -8.15
C ARG A 79 -2.60 -9.86 -9.57
N TYR A 80 -3.74 -9.21 -9.67
CA TYR A 80 -4.45 -8.95 -10.91
C TYR A 80 -4.16 -7.53 -11.39
N ARG A 81 -3.85 -7.38 -12.69
CA ARG A 81 -3.92 -6.09 -13.36
C ARG A 81 -5.34 -5.93 -13.86
N ILE A 82 -5.98 -4.86 -13.42
CA ILE A 82 -7.37 -4.57 -13.71
C ILE A 82 -7.51 -3.15 -14.26
N MET A 83 -8.55 -2.91 -15.02
CA MET A 83 -8.89 -1.59 -15.53
C MET A 83 -10.33 -1.30 -15.17
N VAL A 84 -10.59 -0.21 -14.45
CA VAL A 84 -11.95 0.17 -14.09
C VAL A 84 -12.68 0.63 -15.35
N GLN A 85 -13.61 -0.20 -15.83
CA GLN A 85 -14.38 0.07 -17.04
C GLN A 85 -15.65 0.88 -16.71
N ARG A 86 -16.33 0.51 -15.63
CA ARG A 86 -17.63 1.08 -15.28
C ARG A 86 -17.76 1.26 -13.77
N ILE A 87 -18.43 2.34 -13.39
CA ILE A 87 -18.77 2.63 -12.00
C ILE A 87 -20.27 2.89 -11.99
N ALA A 88 -21.06 2.06 -11.29
CA ALA A 88 -22.50 2.26 -11.26
C ALA A 88 -22.87 3.44 -10.34
N HIS A 89 -22.18 3.58 -9.20
CA HIS A 89 -22.46 4.64 -8.24
C HIS A 89 -21.18 5.31 -7.77
N ALA A 90 -21.05 6.62 -8.00
CA ALA A 90 -19.95 7.41 -7.46
C ALA A 90 -20.49 8.45 -6.48
N THR A 91 -20.18 8.27 -5.20
CA THR A 91 -20.52 9.23 -4.15
C THR A 91 -19.28 10.05 -3.80
N LYS A 92 -19.29 11.32 -4.16
CA LYS A 92 -18.27 12.25 -3.69
C LYS A 92 -18.61 12.62 -2.25
N VAL A 93 -17.82 12.14 -1.30
CA VAL A 93 -17.91 12.58 0.09
C VAL A 93 -17.16 13.91 0.18
N ASP A 94 -17.88 15.00 0.48
CA ASP A 94 -17.33 16.37 0.44
C ASP A 94 -17.31 17.01 1.85
N LYS A 95 -16.14 17.57 2.21
CA LYS A 95 -15.85 18.77 3.03
C LYS A 95 -15.84 18.79 4.57
N GLY A 96 -16.02 17.68 5.29
CA GLY A 96 -15.91 17.71 6.77
C GLY A 96 -14.72 16.96 7.38
N ALA A 97 -14.22 15.95 6.70
CA ALA A 97 -13.24 15.02 7.25
C ALA A 97 -12.01 14.97 6.36
N LEU A 98 -10.88 15.41 6.90
CA LEU A 98 -9.55 15.55 6.28
C LEU A 98 -9.01 14.25 5.62
N HIS A 99 -9.74 13.14 5.70
CA HIS A 99 -9.31 11.80 5.28
C HIS A 99 -10.41 10.94 4.62
N LYS A 100 -11.56 11.51 4.21
CA LYS A 100 -12.61 10.75 3.51
C LYS A 100 -12.69 11.24 2.06
N GLY A 101 -11.91 10.60 1.18
CA GLY A 101 -11.93 10.87 -0.26
C GLY A 101 -13.22 10.41 -0.95
N ARG A 102 -13.18 10.31 -2.28
CA ARG A 102 -14.28 9.78 -3.09
C ARG A 102 -14.57 8.31 -2.74
N VAL A 103 -15.86 7.96 -2.68
CA VAL A 103 -16.33 6.59 -2.50
C VAL A 103 -17.06 6.14 -3.76
N LEU A 104 -16.62 5.05 -4.36
CA LEU A 104 -17.30 4.40 -5.48
C LEU A 104 -18.03 3.18 -4.95
N ARG A 105 -19.15 2.83 -5.57
CA ARG A 105 -19.95 1.65 -5.28
C ARG A 105 -20.29 0.96 -6.58
N ASP A 106 -20.40 -0.36 -6.53
CA ASP A 106 -20.69 -1.20 -7.69
C ASP A 106 -19.73 -0.87 -8.85
N VAL A 107 -18.43 -0.99 -8.57
CA VAL A 107 -17.38 -0.75 -9.57
C VAL A 107 -17.08 -2.04 -10.29
N VAL A 108 -17.14 -2.00 -11.62
CA VAL A 108 -16.76 -3.12 -12.49
C VAL A 108 -15.43 -2.78 -13.15
N ALA A 109 -14.45 -3.61 -12.88
CA ALA A 109 -13.14 -3.57 -13.49
C ALA A 109 -12.94 -4.82 -14.36
N GLU A 110 -12.27 -4.67 -15.49
CA GLU A 110 -11.86 -5.77 -16.35
C GLU A 110 -10.47 -6.23 -15.94
N ILE A 111 -10.24 -7.54 -15.88
CA ILE A 111 -8.92 -8.11 -15.61
C ILE A 111 -8.13 -8.12 -16.91
N LEU A 112 -7.18 -7.19 -17.02
CA LEU A 112 -6.24 -7.13 -18.16
C LEU A 112 -5.19 -8.23 -18.11
N GLY A 113 -4.85 -8.70 -16.91
CA GLY A 113 -3.89 -9.79 -16.77
C GLY A 113 -3.48 -10.04 -15.33
N TYR A 114 -2.36 -10.72 -15.20
CA TYR A 114 -1.75 -11.06 -13.92
C TYR A 114 -0.41 -10.34 -13.82
N ARG A 115 -0.07 -9.90 -12.63
CA ARG A 115 1.28 -9.44 -12.34
C ARG A 115 2.16 -10.68 -12.26
N GLU A 116 3.00 -10.90 -13.28
CA GLU A 116 4.11 -11.85 -13.18
C GLU A 116 5.05 -11.30 -12.09
N GLN A 117 5.18 -12.06 -11.00
CA GLN A 117 5.98 -11.69 -9.83
C GLN A 117 7.30 -12.44 -9.87
#